data_AF-A0A947CJL8-F1
#
_entry.id   AF-A0A947CJL8-F1
#
_cell.length_a   1.000
_cell.length_b   1.000
_cell.length_c   1.000
_cell.angle_alpha   90.00
_cell.angle_beta   90.00
_cell.angle_gamma   90.00
#
_symmetry.space_group_name_H-M   'P 1'
#
loop_
_entity.id
_entity.type
_entity.pdbx_description
1 polymer ?
#
loop_
_entity_poly.entity_id
_entity_poly.type
_entity_poly.pdbx_seq_one_letter_code
_entity_poly.pdbx_strand_id
1 'polypeptide(L)' 'MHFELSEEQQLVRQTARDFATKRLLPNAARRDVDGTFPAEELGEL' A
#
# COMPACT_ATOMS: atom_id res chain seq x y z
N MET A 1 8.24 8.31 27.60
CA MET A 1 7.12 8.21 26.64
C MET A 1 7.37 7.00 25.75
N HIS A 2 6.34 6.23 25.41
CA HIS A 2 6.46 5.09 24.49
C HIS A 2 6.04 5.52 23.08
N PHE A 3 6.97 5.47 22.12
CA PHE A 3 6.75 5.84 20.72
C PHE A 3 6.82 4.66 19.75
N GLU A 4 7.08 3.46 20.27
CA GLU A 4 7.12 2.24 19.48
C GLU A 4 5.70 1.78 19.17
N LEU A 5 5.52 1.27 17.94
CA LEU A 5 4.28 0.62 17.54
C LEU A 5 4.12 -0.70 18.29
N SER A 6 2.89 -1.03 18.66
CA SER A 6 2.56 -2.39 19.11
C SER A 6 2.84 -3.41 17.99
N GLU A 7 3.01 -4.68 18.36
CA GLU A 7 3.23 -5.75 17.37
C GLU A 7 2.13 -5.80 16.30
N GLU A 8 0.87 -5.62 16.71
CA GLU A 8 -0.26 -5.54 15.79
C GLU A 8 -0.15 -4.36 14.82
N GLN A 9 0.23 -3.18 15.32
CA GLN A 9 0.43 -2.00 14.48
C GLN A 9 1.61 -2.18 13.51
N GLN A 10 2.68 -2.85 13.94
CA GLN A 10 3.81 -3.18 13.09
C GLN A 10 3.40 -4.15 11.97
N LEU A 11 2.59 -5.15 12.28
CA LEU A 11 2.05 -6.10 11.31
C LEU A 11 1.21 -5.38 10.25
N VAL A 12 0.25 -4.53 10.66
CA VAL A 12 -0.58 -3.76 9.74
C VAL A 12 0.28 -2.86 8.84
N ARG A 13 1.25 -2.15 9.42
CA ARG A 13 2.19 -1.29 8.67
C ARG A 13 2.97 -2.10 7.64
N GLN A 14 3.47 -3.28 8.01
CA GLN A 14 4.25 -4.13 7.12
C GLN A 14 3.40 -4.64 5.96
N THR A 15 2.21 -5.16 6.25
CA THR A 15 1.27 -5.66 5.23
C THR A 15 0.89 -4.55 4.24
N ALA A 16 0.55 -3.35 4.74
CA ALA A 16 0.22 -2.21 3.89
C ALA A 16 1.40 -1.80 2.99
N ARG A 17 2.62 -1.78 3.55
CA ARG A 17 3.84 -1.47 2.78
C ARG A 17 4.11 -2.51 1.70
N ASP A 18 3.95 -3.80 2.01
CA ASP A 18 4.19 -4.86 1.05
C ASP A 18 3.18 -4.83 -0.10
N PHE A 19 1.90 -4.60 0.19
CA PHE A 19 0.89 -4.42 -0.84
C PHE A 19 1.20 -3.19 -1.72
N ALA A 20 1.48 -2.04 -1.10
CA ALA A 20 1.78 -0.81 -1.83
C ALA A 20 3.01 -0.97 -2.74
N THR A 21 4.07 -1.62 -2.27
CA THR A 21 5.30 -1.81 -3.05
C THR A 21 5.17 -2.86 -4.15
N LYS A 22 4.45 -3.96 -3.91
CA LYS A 22 4.34 -5.06 -4.88
C LYS A 22 3.23 -4.86 -5.90
N ARG A 23 2.11 -4.25 -5.50
CA ARG A 23 0.90 -4.12 -6.33
C ARG A 23 0.71 -2.71 -6.87
N LEU A 24 0.82 -1.69 -6.01
CA LEU A 24 0.52 -0.31 -6.41
C LEU A 24 1.72 0.36 -7.12
N LEU A 25 2.92 0.28 -6.56
CA LEU A 25 4.08 1.02 -7.03
C LEU A 25 4.42 0.83 -8.53
N PRO A 26 4.38 -0.39 -9.11
CA PRO A 26 4.78 -0.59 -10.50
C PRO A 26 4.00 0.26 -11.51
N ASN A 27 2.71 0.51 -11.25
CA ASN A 27 1.82 1.24 -12.15
C ASN A 27 1.48 2.66 -11.66
N ALA A 28 2.02 3.10 -10.52
CA ALA A 28 1.61 4.34 -9.86
C ALA A 28 1.84 5.58 -10.75
N ALA A 29 3.03 5.71 -11.35
CA ALA A 29 3.36 6.86 -12.21
C ALA A 29 2.47 6.92 -13.46
N ARG A 30 2.18 5.77 -14.07
CA ARG A 30 1.29 5.70 -15.23
C ARG A 30 -0.14 6.13 -14.85
N ARG A 31 -0.65 5.62 -13.72
CA ARG A 31 -1.99 5.97 -13.24
C ARG A 31 -2.14 7.45 -12.91
N ASP A 32 -1.07 8.09 -12.39
CA ASP A 32 -1.03 9.52 -12.12
C ASP A 32 -1.17 10.34 -13.41
N VAL A 33 -0.40 9.98 -14.45
CA VAL A 33 -0.49 10.62 -15.78
C VAL A 33 -1.86 10.40 -16.43
N ASP A 34 -2.38 9.17 -16.36
CA ASP A 34 -3.63 8.79 -17.02
C ASP A 34 -4.88 9.23 -16.23
N GLY A 35 -4.74 9.65 -14.97
CA GLY A 35 -5.85 9.96 -14.08
C GLY A 35 -6.74 8.75 -13.76
N THR A 36 -6.18 7.54 -13.77
CA THR A 36 -6.94 6.28 -13.66
C THR A 36 -6.94 5.68 -12.26
N PHE A 37 -8.08 5.09 -11.86
CA PHE A 37 -8.24 4.44 -10.56
C PHE A 37 -7.78 2.97 -10.56
N PRO A 38 -7.01 2.49 -9.55
CA PRO A 38 -6.49 1.13 -9.47
C PRO A 38 -7.54 0.11 -8.97
N ALA A 39 -8.64 -0.05 -9.69
CA ALA A 39 -9.72 -0.97 -9.29
C ALA A 39 -9.27 -2.43 -9.21
N GLU A 40 -8.41 -2.86 -10.16
CA GLU A 40 -7.93 -4.23 -10.23
C GLU A 40 -7.04 -4.57 -9.05
N GLU A 41 -6.05 -3.72 -8.74
CA GLU A 41 -5.15 -3.98 -7.61
C GLU A 41 -5.90 -3.93 -6.28
N LEU A 42 -6.83 -2.99 -6.09
CA LEU A 42 -7.62 -2.87 -4.86
C LEU A 42 -8.64 -3.99 -4.67
N GLY A 43 -9.03 -4.71 -5.72
CA GLY A 43 -9.92 -5.88 -5.60
C GLY A 43 -9.28 -7.08 -4.91
N GLU A 44 -7.95 -7.06 -4.71
CA GLU A 44 -7.19 -8.13 -4.05
C GLU A 44 -6.98 -7.90 -2.54
N LEU A 45 -7.41 -6.73 -2.02
CA LEU A 45 -7.38 -6.36 -0.60
C LEU A 45 -8.58 -6.93 0.14
#